data_AF-A0A7M3W3Q1-F1
#
_entry.id   AF-A0A7M3W3Q1-F1
#
_cell.length_a   1.000
_cell.length_b   1.000
_cell.length_c   1.000
_cell.angle_alpha   90.00
_cell.angle_beta   90.00
_cell.angle_gamma   90.00
#
_symmetry.space_group_name_H-M   'P 1'
#
loop_
_entity.id
_entity.type
_entity.pdbx_description
1 polymer ?
#
loop_
_entity_poly.entity_id
_entity_poly.type
_entity_poly.pdbx_seq_one_letter_code
_entity_poly.pdbx_strand_id
1 'polypeptide(L)'
;MSDRFSRQRGLLRQTVVEQIHLTLAPEDFPSSFVEAMTCLGEQLGAMPHSKAKVPGGFQVQWGPSSQVNEDHSSLQVNYGANGIFLDGQEAGEPIDPVYEPAVSTLAACLVWSEILRRAEAYLPIEIPKISVSVNVRVNENSLYNNASQLKFTLDGHRVHQNIRDADDGTMHRRVLMRIDDDDPLVHELIKKLNVHLPEHTIEMRTPVLPLSLPPLKPDLHGHLSVVGAGGLGTWCLHTLVEGMKHAKTSDVRFLVFDKDLEIEEHNLNRQVIYGPEDVGSTKIAATRRWLEQRLPNAHIETAYELIDAMAHPVEEASDDGIDLDDLFEPSSETSEVEEDTLTVQ
;
A
#
# COMPACT_ATOMS: atom_id res chain seq x y z
N MET A 1 7.31 -16.74 -11.11
CA MET A 1 6.27 -15.69 -11.34
C MET A 1 5.91 -15.06 -10.00
N SER A 2 6.06 -13.75 -9.85
CA SER A 2 5.69 -13.03 -8.63
C SER A 2 4.18 -12.81 -8.60
N ASP A 3 3.45 -13.59 -7.81
CA ASP A 3 2.00 -13.36 -7.67
C ASP A 3 1.69 -12.04 -6.95
N ARG A 4 0.41 -11.63 -7.06
CA ARG A 4 -0.15 -10.39 -6.49
C ARG A 4 0.28 -10.12 -5.05
N PHE A 5 0.39 -11.15 -4.19
CA PHE A 5 0.62 -11.02 -2.75
C PHE A 5 2.04 -11.35 -2.29
N SER A 6 2.95 -11.65 -3.22
CA SER A 6 4.37 -11.97 -2.97
C SER A 6 5.06 -11.08 -1.92
N ARG A 7 4.92 -9.75 -2.01
CA ARG A 7 5.52 -8.81 -1.04
C ARG A 7 4.81 -8.76 0.32
N GLN A 8 3.53 -9.16 0.40
CA GLN A 8 2.77 -9.21 1.65
C GLN A 8 3.07 -10.47 2.47
N ARG A 9 3.48 -11.57 1.84
CA ARG A 9 3.80 -12.84 2.54
C ARG A 9 4.96 -12.74 3.52
N GLY A 10 5.78 -11.69 3.42
CA GLY A 10 6.82 -11.36 4.40
C GLY A 10 6.30 -10.64 5.65
N LEU A 11 5.03 -10.22 5.66
CA LEU A 11 4.40 -9.43 6.72
C LEU A 11 3.17 -10.13 7.31
N LEU A 12 2.41 -10.82 6.47
CA LEU A 12 1.13 -11.44 6.80
C LEU A 12 1.11 -12.92 6.40
N ARG A 13 0.40 -13.72 7.19
CA ARG A 13 0.01 -15.10 6.89
C ARG A 13 -1.15 -15.06 5.90
N GLN A 14 -0.84 -15.01 4.61
CA GLN A 14 -1.85 -14.87 3.55
C GLN A 14 -2.96 -15.92 3.62
N THR A 15 -2.64 -17.16 3.99
CA THR A 15 -3.63 -18.25 4.15
C THR A 15 -4.66 -17.99 5.24
N VAL A 16 -4.31 -17.21 6.26
CA VAL A 16 -5.24 -16.76 7.31
C VAL A 16 -6.10 -15.63 6.77
N VAL A 17 -5.49 -14.65 6.08
CA VAL A 17 -6.19 -13.49 5.51
C VAL A 17 -7.28 -13.91 4.53
N GLU A 18 -6.99 -14.88 3.66
CA GLU A 18 -7.93 -15.44 2.68
C GLU A 18 -9.16 -16.12 3.32
N GLN A 19 -9.08 -16.48 4.61
CA GLN A 19 -10.16 -17.13 5.36
C GLN A 19 -10.97 -16.16 6.23
N ILE A 20 -10.59 -14.87 6.25
CA ILE A 20 -11.31 -13.87 7.03
C ILE A 20 -12.66 -13.60 6.37
N HIS A 21 -13.73 -13.90 7.11
CA HIS A 21 -15.09 -13.51 6.75
C HIS A 21 -15.48 -12.24 7.49
N LEU A 22 -15.83 -11.19 6.76
CA LEU A 22 -16.25 -9.91 7.32
C LEU A 22 -17.74 -9.69 7.07
N THR A 23 -18.45 -9.27 8.11
CA THR A 23 -19.84 -8.81 8.03
C THR A 23 -19.87 -7.32 8.34
N LEU A 24 -20.32 -6.52 7.37
CA LEU A 24 -20.67 -5.12 7.57
C LEU A 24 -22.19 -5.06 7.64
N ALA A 25 -22.77 -4.61 8.75
CA ALA A 25 -24.22 -4.47 8.91
C ALA A 25 -24.67 -3.11 8.33
N PRO A 26 -25.04 -3.04 7.04
CA PRO A 26 -24.89 -1.81 6.25
C PRO A 26 -25.92 -0.72 6.53
N GLU A 27 -26.89 -0.92 7.42
CA GLU A 27 -28.02 0.01 7.58
C GLU A 27 -27.60 1.39 8.09
N ASP A 28 -26.40 1.52 8.70
CA ASP A 28 -25.93 2.78 9.30
C ASP A 28 -24.52 3.24 8.87
N PHE A 29 -23.84 2.53 7.96
CA PHE A 29 -22.46 2.87 7.59
C PHE A 29 -22.38 3.99 6.53
N PRO A 30 -21.42 4.93 6.65
CA PRO A 30 -21.09 5.84 5.55
C PRO A 30 -20.59 5.06 4.32
N SER A 31 -21.01 5.49 3.13
CA SER A 31 -20.64 4.81 1.87
C SER A 31 -19.13 4.77 1.65
N SER A 32 -18.45 5.90 1.91
CA SER A 32 -16.99 6.02 1.80
C SER A 32 -16.25 5.01 2.69
N PHE A 33 -16.78 4.72 3.88
CA PHE A 33 -16.21 3.72 4.78
C PHE A 33 -16.39 2.30 4.23
N VAL A 34 -17.57 1.96 3.70
CA VAL A 34 -17.83 0.64 3.10
C VAL A 34 -16.94 0.42 1.87
N GLU A 35 -16.78 1.44 1.03
CA GLU A 35 -15.89 1.42 -0.12
C GLU A 35 -14.44 1.21 0.30
N ALA A 36 -13.96 1.97 1.30
CA ALA A 36 -12.61 1.82 1.84
C ALA A 36 -12.37 0.42 2.45
N MET A 37 -13.32 -0.10 3.23
CA MET A 37 -13.25 -1.45 3.80
C MET A 37 -13.16 -2.52 2.71
N THR A 38 -13.94 -2.37 1.64
CA THR A 38 -13.95 -3.29 0.49
C THR A 38 -12.62 -3.23 -0.24
N CYS A 39 -12.19 -2.02 -0.60
CA CYS A 39 -10.95 -1.79 -1.31
C CYS A 39 -9.75 -2.35 -0.54
N LEU A 40 -9.62 -2.03 0.76
CA LEU A 40 -8.52 -2.57 1.58
C LEU A 40 -8.59 -4.09 1.71
N GLY A 41 -9.79 -4.66 1.86
CA GLY A 41 -9.98 -6.11 1.89
C GLY A 41 -9.47 -6.80 0.63
N GLU A 42 -9.80 -6.24 -0.55
CA GLU A 42 -9.32 -6.75 -1.84
C GLU A 42 -7.80 -6.64 -1.99
N GLN A 43 -7.21 -5.53 -1.52
CA GLN A 43 -5.77 -5.29 -1.55
C GLN A 43 -5.02 -6.25 -0.60
N LEU A 44 -5.63 -6.63 0.52
CA LEU A 44 -5.12 -7.65 1.44
C LEU A 44 -5.36 -9.09 0.95
N GLY A 45 -6.25 -9.30 -0.01
CA GLY A 45 -6.65 -10.63 -0.47
C GLY A 45 -7.64 -11.34 0.46
N ALA A 46 -8.42 -10.57 1.24
CA ALA A 46 -9.52 -11.10 2.04
C ALA A 46 -10.77 -11.36 1.18
N MET A 47 -11.69 -12.16 1.70
CA MET A 47 -12.97 -12.41 1.04
C MET A 47 -13.85 -11.14 1.04
N PRO A 48 -14.69 -10.94 0.01
CA PRO A 48 -15.67 -9.87 0.02
C PRO A 48 -16.55 -9.92 1.27
N HIS A 49 -16.85 -8.76 1.83
CA HIS A 49 -17.72 -8.67 2.99
C HIS A 49 -19.15 -9.12 2.65
N SER A 50 -19.86 -9.62 3.64
CA SER A 50 -21.24 -10.10 3.50
C SER A 50 -22.20 -9.27 4.35
N LYS A 51 -23.49 -9.30 3.99
CA LYS A 51 -24.56 -8.64 4.76
C LYS A 51 -25.11 -9.49 5.90
N ALA A 52 -24.90 -10.82 5.83
CA ALA A 52 -25.41 -11.77 6.82
C ALA A 52 -24.26 -12.26 7.70
N LYS A 53 -24.50 -12.33 9.02
CA LYS A 53 -23.48 -12.79 9.97
C LYS A 53 -23.06 -14.22 9.63
N VAL A 54 -21.78 -14.40 9.32
CA VAL A 54 -21.16 -15.70 9.11
C VAL A 54 -20.65 -16.23 10.46
N PRO A 55 -20.97 -17.47 10.86
CA PRO A 55 -20.42 -18.07 12.07
C PRO A 55 -18.88 -18.08 12.04
N GLY A 56 -18.24 -17.57 13.09
CA GLY A 56 -16.79 -17.47 13.18
C GLY A 56 -16.16 -16.33 12.36
N GLY A 57 -16.98 -15.52 11.67
CA GLY A 57 -16.52 -14.31 10.99
C GLY A 57 -16.52 -13.08 11.89
N PHE A 58 -15.79 -12.05 11.46
CA PHE A 58 -15.78 -10.74 12.11
C PHE A 58 -17.04 -9.94 11.76
N GLN A 59 -17.55 -9.20 12.73
CA GLN A 59 -18.68 -8.29 12.57
C GLN A 59 -18.26 -6.87 12.97
N VAL A 60 -18.37 -5.94 12.02
CA VAL A 60 -18.16 -4.52 12.29
C VAL A 60 -19.54 -3.87 12.48
N GLN A 61 -19.64 -3.05 13.51
CA GLN A 61 -20.83 -2.29 13.88
C GLN A 61 -20.50 -0.80 13.85
N TRP A 62 -21.44 0.01 13.36
CA TRP A 62 -21.27 1.45 13.24
C TRP A 62 -21.88 2.17 14.43
N GLY A 63 -21.18 3.19 14.92
CA GLY A 63 -21.68 4.11 15.93
C GLY A 63 -21.09 3.90 17.33
N PRO A 64 -21.38 4.83 18.25
CA PRO A 64 -20.95 4.69 19.63
C PRO A 64 -21.68 3.53 20.31
N SER A 65 -21.02 2.90 21.28
CA SER A 65 -21.60 1.84 22.10
C SER A 65 -21.17 2.02 23.54
N SER A 66 -22.16 2.04 24.45
CA SER A 66 -21.91 2.05 25.89
C SER A 66 -21.57 0.67 26.46
N GLN A 67 -21.68 -0.38 25.64
CA GLN A 67 -21.34 -1.75 26.03
C GLN A 67 -19.92 -2.10 25.56
N VAL A 68 -19.09 -2.50 26.51
CA VAL A 68 -17.80 -3.14 26.23
C VAL A 68 -18.10 -4.49 25.60
N ASN A 69 -17.81 -4.63 24.32
CA ASN A 69 -18.05 -5.86 23.61
C ASN A 69 -16.94 -6.87 23.94
N GLU A 70 -17.27 -7.88 24.75
CA GLU A 70 -16.35 -8.98 25.09
C GLU A 70 -16.17 -9.97 23.93
N ASP A 71 -17.00 -9.89 22.88
CA ASP A 71 -16.87 -10.74 21.70
C ASP A 71 -15.66 -10.32 20.85
N HIS A 72 -14.62 -11.15 20.87
CA HIS A 72 -13.41 -10.97 20.06
C HIS A 72 -13.70 -10.83 18.56
N SER A 73 -14.80 -11.39 18.06
CA SER A 73 -15.17 -11.30 16.65
C SER A 73 -15.93 -10.02 16.29
N SER A 74 -16.29 -9.18 17.26
CA SER A 74 -17.04 -7.96 17.01
C SER A 74 -16.21 -6.70 17.25
N LEU A 75 -16.33 -5.75 16.32
CA LEU A 75 -15.66 -4.45 16.38
C LEU A 75 -16.68 -3.34 16.27
N GLN A 76 -16.54 -2.33 17.13
CA GLN A 76 -17.23 -1.06 16.95
C GLN A 76 -16.33 -0.14 16.13
N VAL A 77 -16.94 0.76 15.35
CA VAL A 77 -16.22 1.85 14.69
C VAL A 77 -17.15 3.02 14.49
N ASN A 78 -16.64 4.22 14.73
CA ASN A 78 -17.23 5.46 14.28
C ASN A 78 -16.12 6.50 14.06
N TYR A 79 -16.44 7.56 13.34
CA TYR A 79 -15.58 8.72 13.21
C TYR A 79 -16.39 10.00 13.08
N GLY A 80 -15.72 11.12 13.37
CA GLY A 80 -16.33 12.44 13.47
C GLY A 80 -15.25 13.50 13.72
N ALA A 81 -15.67 14.71 14.07
CA ALA A 81 -14.80 15.85 14.27
C ALA A 81 -13.70 15.66 15.33
N ASN A 82 -13.87 14.70 16.25
CA ASN A 82 -12.93 14.46 17.36
C ASN A 82 -11.92 13.33 17.08
N GLY A 83 -12.12 12.50 16.06
CA GLY A 83 -11.35 11.26 15.97
C GLY A 83 -12.01 10.13 15.21
N ILE A 84 -11.27 9.03 15.17
CA ILE A 84 -11.77 7.69 14.84
C ILE A 84 -11.65 6.83 16.10
N PHE A 85 -12.74 6.17 16.48
CA PHE A 85 -12.80 5.39 17.71
C PHE A 85 -13.35 3.99 17.43
N LEU A 86 -12.64 2.96 17.88
CA LEU A 86 -13.12 1.57 17.78
C LEU A 86 -13.63 1.04 19.13
N ASP A 87 -13.53 1.83 20.20
CA ASP A 87 -13.82 1.45 21.58
C ASP A 87 -15.24 1.84 22.04
N GLY A 88 -16.04 2.40 21.13
CA GLY A 88 -17.43 2.79 21.39
C GLY A 88 -17.60 4.23 21.88
N GLN A 89 -16.52 5.01 22.03
CA GLN A 89 -16.61 6.45 22.32
C GLN A 89 -17.35 7.21 21.21
N GLU A 90 -17.93 8.37 21.55
CA GLU A 90 -18.54 9.26 20.57
C GLU A 90 -17.47 10.03 19.80
N ALA A 91 -17.63 10.09 18.47
CA ALA A 91 -16.68 10.75 17.59
C ALA A 91 -16.95 12.25 17.35
N GLY A 92 -17.98 12.81 18.00
CA GLY A 92 -18.41 14.19 17.83
C GLY A 92 -19.28 14.40 16.58
N GLU A 93 -19.36 15.65 16.13
CA GLU A 93 -20.13 16.04 14.95
C GLU A 93 -19.63 15.36 13.67
N PRO A 94 -20.50 15.16 12.65
CA PRO A 94 -20.08 14.68 11.33
C PRO A 94 -18.98 15.55 10.72
N ILE A 95 -18.03 14.92 10.02
CA ILE A 95 -16.97 15.63 9.31
C ILE A 95 -17.48 16.22 8.00
N ASP A 96 -16.74 17.19 7.46
CA ASP A 96 -17.02 17.74 6.14
C ASP A 96 -16.85 16.64 5.07
N PRO A 97 -17.79 16.51 4.10
CA PRO A 97 -17.71 15.53 3.03
C PRO A 97 -16.39 15.49 2.26
N VAL A 98 -15.64 16.59 2.20
CA VAL A 98 -14.32 16.64 1.56
C VAL A 98 -13.28 15.80 2.30
N TYR A 99 -13.38 15.69 3.64
CA TYR A 99 -12.49 14.87 4.44
C TYR A 99 -12.95 13.40 4.55
N GLU A 100 -14.23 13.13 4.25
CA GLU A 100 -14.86 11.83 4.42
C GLU A 100 -14.06 10.67 3.80
N PRO A 101 -13.56 10.75 2.55
CA PRO A 101 -12.84 9.62 1.94
C PRO A 101 -11.50 9.32 2.64
N ALA A 102 -10.79 10.36 3.08
CA ALA A 102 -9.52 10.20 3.80
C ALA A 102 -9.72 9.60 5.19
N VAL A 103 -10.69 10.13 5.96
CA VAL A 103 -11.00 9.63 7.31
C VAL A 103 -11.58 8.22 7.24
N SER A 104 -12.44 7.93 6.27
CA SER A 104 -12.95 6.59 5.98
C SER A 104 -11.83 5.59 5.73
N THR A 105 -10.84 5.97 4.92
CA THR A 105 -9.67 5.12 4.64
C THR A 105 -8.86 4.85 5.90
N LEU A 106 -8.61 5.87 6.72
CA LEU A 106 -7.91 5.70 7.99
C LEU A 106 -8.68 4.79 8.94
N ALA A 107 -10.00 4.97 9.06
CA ALA A 107 -10.84 4.14 9.91
C ALA A 107 -10.86 2.68 9.43
N ALA A 108 -10.97 2.46 8.12
CA ALA A 108 -10.92 1.13 7.54
C ALA A 108 -9.54 0.46 7.76
N CYS A 109 -8.43 1.21 7.69
CA CYS A 109 -7.10 0.73 8.05
C CYS A 109 -7.02 0.29 9.52
N LEU A 110 -7.58 1.07 10.45
CA LEU A 110 -7.61 0.70 11.87
C LEU A 110 -8.42 -0.57 12.11
N VAL A 111 -9.59 -0.68 11.48
CA VAL A 111 -10.46 -1.86 11.57
C VAL A 111 -9.77 -3.09 10.99
N TRP A 112 -9.20 -3.00 9.78
CA TRP A 112 -8.46 -4.12 9.18
C TRP A 112 -7.23 -4.51 10.00
N SER A 113 -6.48 -3.54 10.52
CA SER A 113 -5.33 -3.82 11.39
C SER A 113 -5.74 -4.61 12.63
N GLU A 114 -6.86 -4.24 13.25
CA GLU A 114 -7.41 -4.92 14.41
C GLU A 114 -7.95 -6.32 14.06
N ILE A 115 -8.63 -6.48 12.92
CA ILE A 115 -9.07 -7.79 12.41
C ILE A 115 -7.85 -8.71 12.18
N LEU A 116 -6.82 -8.23 11.48
CA LEU A 116 -5.60 -8.99 11.22
C LEU A 116 -4.88 -9.38 12.52
N ARG A 117 -4.87 -8.48 13.52
CA ARG A 117 -4.32 -8.76 14.85
C ARG A 117 -5.11 -9.86 15.55
N ARG A 118 -6.44 -9.75 15.60
CA ARG A 118 -7.33 -10.73 16.28
C ARG A 118 -7.37 -12.08 15.57
N ALA A 119 -7.15 -12.11 14.26
CA ALA A 119 -7.03 -13.33 13.47
C ALA A 119 -5.63 -13.97 13.54
N GLU A 120 -4.67 -13.38 14.27
CA GLU A 120 -3.26 -13.80 14.30
C GLU A 120 -2.64 -13.89 12.89
N ALA A 121 -3.03 -12.96 12.02
CA ALA A 121 -2.58 -12.91 10.64
C ALA A 121 -1.20 -12.28 10.48
N TYR A 122 -0.73 -11.46 11.44
CA TYR A 122 0.62 -10.89 11.39
C TYR A 122 1.70 -11.96 11.58
N LEU A 123 2.79 -11.85 10.84
CA LEU A 123 4.03 -12.55 11.17
C LEU A 123 4.71 -11.86 12.37
N PRO A 124 5.38 -12.62 13.25
CA PRO A 124 6.05 -12.04 14.41
C PRO A 124 7.28 -11.19 14.03
N ILE A 125 7.78 -11.32 12.80
CA ILE A 125 8.89 -10.56 12.24
C ILE A 125 8.64 -10.32 10.75
N GLU A 126 9.24 -9.26 10.20
CA GLU A 126 9.32 -9.04 8.76
C GLU A 126 10.30 -10.05 8.13
N ILE A 127 9.86 -10.72 7.07
CA ILE A 127 10.66 -11.67 6.28
C ILE A 127 10.83 -11.10 4.87
N PRO A 128 11.93 -10.38 4.60
CA PRO A 128 12.10 -9.70 3.32
C PRO A 128 12.37 -10.66 2.15
N LYS A 129 13.00 -11.81 2.43
CA LYS A 129 13.30 -12.83 1.42
C LYS A 129 13.40 -14.22 2.03
N ILE A 130 12.84 -15.21 1.35
CA ILE A 130 13.03 -16.64 1.64
C ILE A 130 13.87 -17.25 0.52
N SER A 131 14.79 -18.16 0.87
CA SER A 131 15.57 -18.94 -0.11
C SER A 131 15.81 -20.34 0.42
N VAL A 132 15.71 -21.34 -0.46
CA VAL A 132 16.01 -22.73 -0.11
C VAL A 132 17.41 -23.10 -0.61
N SER A 133 18.18 -23.76 0.25
CA SER A 133 19.52 -24.21 -0.10
C SER A 133 19.83 -25.57 0.48
N VAL A 134 20.53 -26.39 -0.31
CA VAL A 134 21.14 -27.64 0.15
C VAL A 134 22.56 -27.34 0.57
N ASN A 135 22.91 -27.75 1.79
CA ASN A 135 24.24 -27.54 2.38
C ASN A 135 24.98 -28.87 2.49
N VAL A 136 26.09 -29.01 1.77
CA VAL A 136 26.93 -30.22 1.79
C VAL A 136 28.28 -29.89 2.41
N ARG A 137 28.73 -30.72 3.36
CA ARG A 137 30.10 -30.67 3.89
C ARG A 137 30.96 -31.70 3.17
N VAL A 138 32.09 -31.24 2.64
CA VAL A 138 33.02 -32.06 1.86
C VAL A 138 34.36 -32.08 2.57
N ASN A 139 34.86 -33.28 2.85
CA ASN A 139 36.22 -33.46 3.34
C ASN A 139 37.20 -33.43 2.17
N GLU A 140 37.89 -32.30 1.99
CA GLU A 140 38.82 -32.12 0.88
C GLU A 140 40.03 -33.05 0.96
N ASN A 141 40.43 -33.48 2.17
CA ASN A 141 41.52 -34.47 2.34
C ASN A 141 41.17 -35.86 1.81
N SER A 142 39.88 -36.14 1.60
CA SER A 142 39.40 -37.40 1.01
C SER A 142 39.36 -37.36 -0.52
N LEU A 143 39.58 -36.18 -1.11
CA LEU A 143 39.59 -35.99 -2.55
C LEU A 143 41.01 -36.09 -3.09
N TYR A 144 41.15 -36.73 -4.25
CA TYR A 144 42.39 -36.66 -5.03
C TYR A 144 42.57 -35.29 -5.73
N ASN A 145 41.53 -34.44 -5.75
CA ASN A 145 41.47 -33.12 -6.41
C ASN A 145 40.82 -32.07 -5.49
N ASN A 146 40.80 -30.80 -5.91
CA ASN A 146 40.18 -29.71 -5.15
C ASN A 146 38.65 -29.73 -5.26
N ALA A 147 37.95 -29.45 -4.16
CA ALA A 147 36.48 -29.40 -4.12
C ALA A 147 35.86 -28.38 -5.09
N SER A 148 36.60 -27.31 -5.44
CA SER A 148 36.19 -26.29 -6.41
C SER A 148 36.03 -26.80 -7.85
N GLN A 149 36.66 -27.94 -8.18
CA GLN A 149 36.55 -28.57 -9.50
C GLN A 149 35.37 -29.54 -9.59
N LEU A 150 34.71 -29.82 -8.47
CA LEU A 150 33.53 -30.69 -8.43
C LEU A 150 32.29 -29.90 -8.81
N LYS A 151 31.53 -30.46 -9.76
CA LYS A 151 30.22 -29.97 -10.13
C LYS A 151 29.17 -30.69 -9.29
N PHE A 152 28.49 -29.95 -8.43
CA PHE A 152 27.36 -30.47 -7.67
C PHE A 152 26.07 -30.14 -8.41
N THR A 153 25.19 -31.12 -8.56
CA THR A 153 23.89 -30.97 -9.22
C THR A 153 22.80 -31.52 -8.32
N LEU A 154 21.61 -30.95 -8.45
CA LEU A 154 20.40 -31.45 -7.81
C LEU A 154 19.45 -31.91 -8.92
N ASP A 155 19.12 -33.20 -8.95
CA ASP A 155 18.40 -33.81 -10.07
C ASP A 155 17.04 -33.16 -10.29
N GLY A 156 16.80 -32.67 -11.51
CA GLY A 156 15.54 -31.98 -11.86
C GLY A 156 15.44 -30.53 -11.39
N HIS A 157 16.45 -30.01 -10.69
CA HIS A 157 16.41 -28.69 -10.08
C HIS A 157 17.54 -27.79 -10.59
N ARG A 158 17.22 -26.53 -10.87
CA ARG A 158 18.23 -25.52 -11.19
C ARG A 158 18.80 -24.96 -9.90
N VAL A 159 20.13 -24.93 -9.82
CA VAL A 159 20.85 -24.51 -8.61
C VAL A 159 22.03 -23.59 -8.93
N HIS A 160 22.23 -22.61 -8.05
CA HIS A 160 23.43 -21.80 -7.98
C HIS A 160 24.37 -22.33 -6.89
N GLN A 161 25.55 -22.77 -7.30
CA GLN A 161 26.58 -23.33 -6.42
C GLN A 161 27.51 -22.24 -5.88
N ASN A 162 27.77 -22.26 -4.57
CA ASN A 162 28.81 -21.47 -3.92
C ASN A 162 29.63 -22.37 -2.99
N ILE A 163 30.96 -22.40 -3.13
CA ILE A 163 31.85 -23.19 -2.29
C ILE A 163 32.63 -22.22 -1.38
N ARG A 164 32.56 -22.46 -0.06
CA ARG A 164 33.27 -21.69 0.96
C ARG A 164 33.97 -22.61 1.95
N ASP A 165 34.94 -22.07 2.69
CA ASP A 165 35.50 -22.76 3.84
C ASP A 165 34.47 -22.86 4.97
N ALA A 166 34.53 -23.94 5.75
CA ALA A 166 33.59 -24.16 6.85
C ALA A 166 33.95 -23.40 8.14
N ASP A 167 35.16 -22.81 8.22
CA ASP A 167 35.69 -22.01 9.33
C ASP A 167 35.54 -22.63 10.74
N ASP A 168 35.46 -23.96 10.82
CA ASP A 168 35.27 -24.73 12.05
C ASP A 168 36.51 -25.56 12.45
N GLY A 169 37.66 -25.30 11.83
CA GLY A 169 38.93 -25.99 12.08
C GLY A 169 39.04 -27.40 11.49
N THR A 170 37.99 -27.90 10.82
CA THR A 170 37.99 -29.27 10.25
C THR A 170 38.63 -29.38 8.86
N MET A 171 39.08 -28.25 8.27
CA MET A 171 39.53 -28.17 6.86
C MET A 171 38.48 -28.65 5.85
N HIS A 172 37.20 -28.76 6.25
CA HIS A 172 36.11 -29.10 5.35
C HIS A 172 35.66 -27.90 4.52
N ARG A 173 35.19 -28.18 3.31
CA ARG A 173 34.57 -27.21 2.41
C ARG A 173 33.05 -27.33 2.53
N ARG A 174 32.36 -26.19 2.58
CA ARG A 174 30.90 -26.11 2.54
C ARG A 174 30.45 -25.76 1.13
N VAL A 175 29.70 -26.65 0.52
CA VAL A 175 29.03 -26.43 -0.76
C VAL A 175 27.59 -26.03 -0.48
N LEU A 176 27.25 -24.81 -0.85
CA LEU A 176 25.90 -24.26 -0.79
C LEU A 176 25.30 -24.33 -2.20
N MET A 177 24.26 -25.14 -2.38
CA MET A 177 23.47 -25.17 -3.62
C MET A 177 22.15 -24.46 -3.35
N ARG A 178 22.02 -23.21 -3.78
CA ARG A 178 20.77 -22.47 -3.71
C ARG A 178 19.87 -22.91 -4.86
N ILE A 179 18.65 -23.32 -4.56
CA ILE A 179 17.64 -23.67 -5.57
C ILE A 179 17.02 -22.39 -6.12
N ASP A 180 16.75 -22.35 -7.42
CA ASP A 180 16.09 -21.20 -8.07
C ASP A 180 14.75 -20.88 -7.40
N ASP A 181 14.46 -19.58 -7.24
CA ASP A 181 13.29 -19.11 -6.50
C ASP A 181 11.96 -19.57 -7.16
N ASP A 182 11.96 -19.87 -8.48
CA ASP A 182 10.80 -20.35 -9.27
C ASP A 182 10.61 -21.89 -9.23
N ASP A 183 11.47 -22.63 -8.54
CA ASP A 183 11.38 -24.10 -8.50
C ASP A 183 10.15 -24.60 -7.70
N PRO A 184 9.40 -25.61 -8.19
CA PRO A 184 8.23 -26.14 -7.46
C PRO A 184 8.51 -26.59 -6.02
N LEU A 185 9.69 -27.13 -5.75
CA LEU A 185 10.09 -27.55 -4.40
C LEU A 185 10.25 -26.34 -3.48
N VAL A 186 10.78 -25.23 -4.00
CA VAL A 186 10.91 -23.97 -3.25
C VAL A 186 9.52 -23.46 -2.87
N HIS A 187 8.58 -23.46 -3.82
CA HIS A 187 7.19 -23.08 -3.54
C HIS A 187 6.53 -23.97 -2.49
N GLU A 188 6.76 -25.29 -2.55
CA GLU A 188 6.22 -26.23 -1.57
C GLU A 188 6.76 -25.95 -0.16
N LEU A 189 8.07 -25.73 -0.03
CA LEU A 189 8.72 -25.48 1.25
C LEU A 189 8.30 -24.12 1.84
N ILE A 190 8.20 -23.08 1.01
CA ILE A 190 7.69 -21.76 1.43
C ILE A 190 6.27 -21.89 1.99
N LYS A 191 5.39 -22.65 1.33
CA LYS A 191 4.01 -22.89 1.79
C LYS A 191 3.95 -23.64 3.13
N LYS A 192 4.97 -24.43 3.46
CA LYS A 192 5.06 -25.19 4.72
C LYS A 192 5.81 -24.45 5.82
N LEU A 193 6.49 -23.34 5.51
CA LEU A 193 7.20 -22.54 6.50
C LEU A 193 6.21 -21.90 7.47
N ASN A 194 6.36 -22.18 8.76
CA ASN A 194 5.57 -21.56 9.81
C ASN A 194 6.50 -20.87 10.82
N VAL A 195 6.25 -19.58 11.06
CA VAL A 195 6.98 -18.77 12.02
C VAL A 195 6.03 -18.40 13.15
N HIS A 196 6.35 -18.86 14.35
CA HIS A 196 5.55 -18.65 15.56
C HIS A 196 6.40 -18.06 16.68
N LEU A 197 5.78 -17.21 17.49
CA LEU A 197 6.36 -16.72 18.74
C LEU A 197 5.69 -17.48 19.90
N PRO A 198 6.43 -18.28 20.70
CA PRO A 198 5.83 -19.23 21.66
C PRO A 198 5.02 -18.60 22.81
N GLU A 199 5.30 -17.34 23.16
CA GLU A 199 4.60 -16.63 24.24
C GLU A 199 4.34 -15.19 23.80
N HIS A 200 3.06 -14.84 23.61
CA HIS A 200 2.68 -13.48 23.31
C HIS A 200 1.42 -13.11 24.08
N THR A 201 1.60 -12.36 25.17
CA THR A 201 0.49 -11.70 25.86
C THR A 201 0.14 -10.46 25.05
N ILE A 202 -0.82 -10.57 24.14
CA ILE A 202 -1.27 -9.41 23.37
C ILE A 202 -2.13 -8.55 24.28
N GLU A 203 -1.64 -7.36 24.63
CA GLU A 203 -2.44 -6.38 25.33
C GLU A 203 -3.59 -5.95 24.40
N MET A 204 -4.83 -6.23 24.80
CA MET A 204 -6.00 -5.83 24.05
C MET A 204 -6.23 -4.33 24.26
N ARG A 205 -5.71 -3.52 23.34
CA ARG A 205 -6.08 -2.11 23.24
C ARG A 205 -6.85 -1.90 21.96
N THR A 206 -8.10 -1.49 22.12
CA THR A 206 -8.93 -1.09 21.00
C THR A 206 -8.39 0.21 20.41
N PRO A 207 -8.12 0.28 19.09
CA PRO A 207 -7.51 1.46 18.50
C PRO A 207 -8.38 2.71 18.65
N VAL A 208 -7.76 3.82 19.03
CA VAL A 208 -8.37 5.15 19.07
C VAL A 208 -7.38 6.13 18.45
N LEU A 209 -7.87 6.95 17.53
CA LEU A 209 -7.10 7.99 16.86
C LEU A 209 -7.82 9.33 17.03
N PRO A 210 -7.49 10.10 18.09
CA PRO A 210 -7.97 11.47 18.22
C PRO A 210 -7.36 12.31 17.11
N LEU A 211 -8.18 13.11 16.43
CA LEU A 211 -7.75 14.01 15.38
C LEU A 211 -8.56 15.30 15.42
N SER A 212 -7.97 16.36 14.90
CA SER A 212 -8.63 17.65 14.73
C SER A 212 -8.45 18.08 13.30
N LEU A 213 -9.55 18.17 12.55
CA LEU A 213 -9.53 18.57 11.15
C LEU A 213 -9.53 20.11 11.06
N PRO A 214 -8.68 20.70 10.21
CA PRO A 214 -8.70 22.13 9.99
C PRO A 214 -10.00 22.55 9.31
N PRO A 215 -10.47 23.80 9.54
CA PRO A 215 -11.64 24.32 8.86
C PRO A 215 -11.40 24.34 7.35
N LEU A 216 -12.35 23.81 6.58
CA LEU A 216 -12.25 23.75 5.13
C LEU A 216 -12.60 25.12 4.53
N LYS A 217 -11.83 25.56 3.53
CA LYS A 217 -12.26 26.65 2.65
C LYS A 217 -13.21 26.06 1.59
N PRO A 218 -14.28 26.79 1.22
CA PRO A 218 -15.28 26.28 0.29
C PRO A 218 -14.74 26.02 -1.13
N ASP A 219 -13.69 26.73 -1.51
CA ASP A 219 -13.06 26.67 -2.83
C ASP A 219 -11.63 26.13 -2.68
N LEU A 220 -11.34 25.02 -3.37
CA LEU A 220 -10.02 24.39 -3.36
C LEU A 220 -9.22 24.80 -4.58
N HIS A 221 -8.12 25.52 -4.38
CA HIS A 221 -7.23 25.98 -5.45
C HIS A 221 -5.78 25.68 -5.09
N GLY A 222 -4.97 25.29 -6.08
CA GLY A 222 -3.52 25.20 -5.89
C GLY A 222 -2.82 24.19 -6.80
N HIS A 223 -1.60 23.85 -6.41
CA HIS A 223 -0.75 22.90 -7.12
C HIS A 223 -0.39 21.74 -6.18
N LEU A 224 -0.54 20.51 -6.66
CA LEU A 224 -0.20 19.28 -5.94
C LEU A 224 0.89 18.51 -6.67
N SER A 225 2.05 18.44 -6.03
CA SER A 225 3.16 17.60 -6.49
C SER A 225 3.20 16.26 -5.74
N VAL A 226 3.16 15.14 -6.45
CA VAL A 226 3.28 13.79 -5.90
C VAL A 226 4.55 13.12 -6.42
N VAL A 227 5.52 12.91 -5.54
CA VAL A 227 6.77 12.20 -5.87
C VAL A 227 6.64 10.74 -5.48
N GLY A 228 6.44 9.89 -6.48
CA GLY A 228 6.26 8.45 -6.38
C GLY A 228 4.79 8.04 -6.41
N ALA A 229 4.31 7.58 -7.57
CA ALA A 229 3.00 6.93 -7.77
C ALA A 229 3.02 5.42 -7.38
N GLY A 230 3.70 5.12 -6.27
CA GLY A 230 3.76 3.80 -5.65
C GLY A 230 2.69 3.61 -4.57
N GLY A 231 2.91 2.68 -3.62
CA GLY A 231 1.92 2.33 -2.60
C GLY A 231 1.32 3.55 -1.90
N LEU A 232 2.12 4.33 -1.17
CA LEU A 232 1.64 5.51 -0.47
C LEU A 232 1.09 6.59 -1.42
N GLY A 233 1.77 6.87 -2.53
CA GLY A 233 1.37 7.93 -3.45
C GLY A 233 0.00 7.68 -4.06
N THR A 234 -0.30 6.44 -4.44
CA THR A 234 -1.63 6.08 -4.97
C THR A 234 -2.73 6.19 -3.92
N TRP A 235 -2.48 5.84 -2.65
CA TRP A 235 -3.45 6.05 -1.57
C TRP A 235 -3.67 7.54 -1.29
N CYS A 236 -2.61 8.34 -1.32
CA CYS A 236 -2.69 9.80 -1.16
C CYS A 236 -3.53 10.43 -2.29
N LEU A 237 -3.23 10.09 -3.55
CA LEU A 237 -4.00 10.54 -4.70
C LEU A 237 -5.46 10.11 -4.62
N HIS A 238 -5.73 8.85 -4.26
CA HIS A 238 -7.08 8.33 -4.11
C HIS A 238 -7.89 9.15 -3.12
N THR A 239 -7.41 9.31 -1.88
CA THR A 239 -8.17 10.00 -0.83
C THR A 239 -8.36 11.48 -1.13
N LEU A 240 -7.35 12.15 -1.68
CA LEU A 240 -7.45 13.55 -2.07
C LEU A 240 -8.46 13.76 -3.19
N VAL A 241 -8.38 12.97 -4.27
CA VAL A 241 -9.23 13.12 -5.45
C VAL A 241 -10.68 12.79 -5.15
N GLU A 242 -10.95 11.72 -4.39
CA GLU A 242 -12.31 11.42 -3.95
C GLU A 242 -12.86 12.52 -3.05
N GLY A 243 -12.03 13.11 -2.17
CA GLY A 243 -12.43 14.28 -1.36
C GLY A 243 -12.76 15.51 -2.20
N MET A 244 -11.95 15.81 -3.23
CA MET A 244 -12.16 16.96 -4.11
C MET A 244 -13.48 16.89 -4.90
N LYS A 245 -14.03 15.71 -5.16
CA LYS A 245 -15.35 15.56 -5.79
C LYS A 245 -16.50 16.11 -4.94
N HIS A 246 -16.27 16.26 -3.62
CA HIS A 246 -17.24 16.83 -2.70
C HIS A 246 -17.05 18.35 -2.48
N ALA A 247 -15.97 18.93 -3.00
CA ALA A 247 -15.75 20.37 -2.94
C ALA A 247 -16.70 21.12 -3.90
N LYS A 248 -17.08 22.35 -3.56
CA LYS A 248 -17.98 23.16 -4.40
C LYS A 248 -17.30 23.59 -5.69
N THR A 249 -16.06 24.01 -5.59
CA THR A 249 -15.16 24.27 -6.71
C THR A 249 -13.80 23.67 -6.38
N SER A 250 -13.18 23.08 -7.39
CA SER A 250 -11.80 22.63 -7.34
C SER A 250 -11.08 23.03 -8.63
N ASP A 251 -9.97 23.71 -8.49
CA ASP A 251 -9.03 24.00 -9.57
C ASP A 251 -7.63 23.71 -9.04
N VAL A 252 -7.25 22.45 -9.19
CA VAL A 252 -5.99 21.91 -8.69
C VAL A 252 -5.19 21.40 -9.87
N ARG A 253 -3.95 21.89 -9.98
CA ARG A 253 -2.97 21.37 -10.93
C ARG A 253 -2.22 20.21 -10.32
N PHE A 254 -2.11 19.11 -11.05
CA PHE A 254 -1.42 17.90 -10.58
C PHE A 254 -0.11 17.71 -11.31
N LEU A 255 0.96 17.54 -10.55
CA LEU A 255 2.29 17.17 -11.00
C LEU A 255 2.69 15.85 -10.36
N VAL A 256 2.79 14.77 -11.14
CA VAL A 256 3.09 13.44 -10.60
C VAL A 256 4.40 12.92 -11.19
N PHE A 257 5.28 12.39 -10.35
CA PHE A 257 6.52 11.75 -10.73
C PHE A 257 6.57 10.30 -10.24
N ASP A 258 7.22 9.42 -10.98
CA ASP A 258 7.58 8.07 -10.52
C ASP A 258 8.85 7.64 -11.27
N LYS A 259 9.68 6.84 -10.60
CA LYS A 259 10.93 6.30 -11.16
C LYS A 259 10.75 4.90 -11.72
N ASP A 260 9.74 4.18 -11.23
CA ASP A 260 9.45 2.83 -11.68
C ASP A 260 8.67 2.94 -12.99
N LEU A 261 9.19 2.28 -14.02
CA LEU A 261 8.68 2.42 -15.38
C LEU A 261 7.28 1.81 -15.52
N GLU A 262 7.06 0.59 -15.04
CA GLU A 262 5.86 -0.20 -15.35
C GLU A 262 5.09 -0.64 -14.12
N ILE A 263 3.79 -0.84 -14.29
CA ILE A 263 2.92 -1.48 -13.31
C ILE A 263 3.06 -2.98 -13.45
N GLU A 264 3.47 -3.63 -12.36
CA GLU A 264 3.57 -5.09 -12.29
C GLU A 264 2.38 -5.70 -11.53
N GLU A 265 2.06 -6.97 -11.77
CA GLU A 265 0.95 -7.67 -11.09
C GLU A 265 1.04 -7.60 -9.56
N HIS A 266 2.26 -7.71 -9.03
CA HIS A 266 2.52 -7.63 -7.61
C HIS A 266 2.30 -6.21 -7.03
N ASN A 267 2.05 -5.18 -7.84
CA ASN A 267 1.72 -3.82 -7.39
C ASN A 267 0.23 -3.67 -7.03
N LEU A 268 -0.64 -4.47 -7.64
CA LEU A 268 -2.10 -4.39 -7.52
C LEU A 268 -2.66 -4.79 -6.14
N ASN A 269 -1.78 -5.13 -5.19
CA ASN A 269 -2.13 -5.42 -3.80
C ASN A 269 -1.84 -4.25 -2.83
N ARG A 270 -1.33 -3.13 -3.34
CA ARG A 270 -1.08 -1.93 -2.53
C ARG A 270 -1.17 -0.61 -3.30
N GLN A 271 -1.22 -0.64 -4.62
CA GLN A 271 -1.33 0.55 -5.46
C GLN A 271 -2.78 0.70 -5.95
N VAL A 272 -3.56 1.51 -5.24
CA VAL A 272 -5.03 1.46 -5.26
C VAL A 272 -5.67 2.01 -6.53
N ILE A 273 -4.97 2.87 -7.27
CA ILE A 273 -5.52 3.52 -8.46
C ILE A 273 -5.35 2.69 -9.75
N TYR A 274 -4.65 1.56 -9.69
CA TYR A 274 -4.35 0.71 -10.84
C TYR A 274 -5.15 -0.59 -10.82
N GLY A 275 -5.58 -1.04 -12.00
CA GLY A 275 -6.28 -2.31 -12.20
C GLY A 275 -5.47 -3.34 -12.99
N PRO A 276 -6.00 -4.57 -13.16
CA PRO A 276 -5.38 -5.59 -14.02
C PRO A 276 -5.14 -5.13 -15.46
N GLU A 277 -5.96 -4.22 -15.97
CA GLU A 277 -5.83 -3.61 -17.29
C GLU A 277 -4.62 -2.67 -17.44
N ASP A 278 -4.05 -2.21 -16.32
CA ASP A 278 -2.90 -1.32 -16.29
C ASP A 278 -1.55 -2.06 -16.29
N VAL A 279 -1.55 -3.38 -16.10
CA VAL A 279 -0.32 -4.17 -16.02
C VAL A 279 0.47 -4.06 -17.32
N GLY A 280 1.75 -3.68 -17.22
CA GLY A 280 2.64 -3.40 -18.36
C GLY A 280 2.51 -1.99 -18.93
N SER A 281 1.56 -1.17 -18.46
CA SER A 281 1.54 0.27 -18.76
C SER A 281 2.46 1.04 -17.83
N THR A 282 2.87 2.25 -18.25
CA THR A 282 3.66 3.10 -17.36
C THR A 282 2.80 3.66 -16.24
N LYS A 283 3.39 3.75 -15.03
CA LYS A 283 2.68 4.28 -13.85
C LYS A 283 2.14 5.69 -14.08
N ILE A 284 2.93 6.53 -14.74
CA ILE A 284 2.54 7.91 -15.07
C ILE A 284 1.36 7.93 -16.04
N ALA A 285 1.39 7.13 -17.11
CA ALA A 285 0.28 7.09 -18.07
C ALA A 285 -1.01 6.57 -17.43
N ALA A 286 -0.93 5.51 -16.62
CA ALA A 286 -2.07 4.97 -15.89
C ALA A 286 -2.62 5.98 -14.86
N THR A 287 -1.75 6.68 -14.14
CA THR A 287 -2.14 7.73 -13.19
C THR A 287 -2.84 8.89 -13.88
N ARG A 288 -2.30 9.38 -15.02
CA ARG A 288 -2.94 10.43 -15.82
C ARG A 288 -4.34 10.02 -16.23
N ARG A 289 -4.47 8.84 -16.83
CA ARG A 289 -5.76 8.28 -17.27
C ARG A 289 -6.76 8.18 -16.11
N TRP A 290 -6.29 7.74 -14.94
CA TRP A 290 -7.13 7.67 -13.75
C TRP A 290 -7.59 9.07 -13.28
N LEU A 291 -6.69 10.05 -13.21
CA LEU A 291 -7.02 11.43 -12.84
C LEU A 291 -8.03 12.07 -13.81
N GLU A 292 -7.78 11.97 -15.13
CA GLU A 292 -8.67 12.52 -16.17
C GLU A 292 -10.09 11.95 -16.09
N GLN A 293 -10.22 10.67 -15.75
CA GLN A 293 -11.53 10.04 -15.59
C GLN A 293 -12.27 10.49 -14.33
N ARG A 294 -11.56 10.82 -13.24
CA ARG A 294 -12.19 11.18 -11.96
C ARG A 294 -12.42 12.68 -11.81
N LEU A 295 -11.58 13.49 -12.46
CA LEU A 295 -11.63 14.95 -12.45
C LEU A 295 -11.62 15.48 -13.89
N PRO A 296 -12.72 15.33 -14.66
CA PRO A 296 -12.76 15.71 -16.07
C PRO A 296 -12.54 17.21 -16.34
N ASN A 297 -12.68 18.05 -15.30
CA ASN A 297 -12.48 19.49 -15.38
C ASN A 297 -11.16 19.97 -14.75
N ALA A 298 -10.32 19.05 -14.23
CA ALA A 298 -9.04 19.44 -13.63
C ALA A 298 -7.95 19.62 -14.68
N HIS A 299 -7.06 20.58 -14.43
CA HIS A 299 -5.84 20.76 -15.23
C HIS A 299 -4.77 19.76 -14.76
N ILE A 300 -4.46 18.76 -15.59
CA ILE A 300 -3.54 17.68 -15.24
C ILE A 300 -2.23 17.85 -16.03
N GLU A 301 -1.19 18.33 -15.35
CA GLU A 301 0.17 18.44 -15.88
C GLU A 301 1.04 17.31 -15.31
N THR A 302 0.80 16.08 -15.74
CA THR A 302 1.67 14.96 -15.33
C THR A 302 3.07 15.14 -15.90
N ALA A 303 4.06 15.35 -15.03
CA ALA A 303 5.46 15.37 -15.41
C ALA A 303 6.08 13.97 -15.46
N TYR A 304 7.28 13.96 -16.03
CA TYR A 304 7.94 12.83 -16.66
C TYR A 304 8.47 11.79 -15.67
N GLU A 305 8.79 10.62 -16.25
CA GLU A 305 9.63 9.59 -15.64
C GLU A 305 10.94 10.23 -15.15
N LEU A 306 11.18 10.18 -13.84
CA LEU A 306 12.47 10.58 -13.28
C LEU A 306 13.47 9.45 -13.52
N ILE A 307 14.17 9.50 -14.66
CA ILE A 307 15.35 8.68 -14.89
C ILE A 307 16.52 9.37 -14.18
N ASP A 308 17.38 8.65 -13.45
CA ASP A 308 18.55 9.23 -12.75
C ASP A 308 19.44 10.10 -13.68
N ALA A 309 19.35 9.89 -15.00
CA ALA A 309 20.05 10.68 -16.02
C ALA A 309 19.41 12.06 -16.33
N MET A 310 18.21 12.36 -15.81
CA MET A 310 17.47 13.61 -16.08
C MET A 310 17.57 14.64 -14.95
N ALA A 311 18.13 14.26 -13.80
CA ALA A 311 18.40 15.18 -12.70
C ALA A 311 19.79 15.82 -12.91
N HIS A 312 19.83 16.95 -13.60
CA HIS A 312 21.04 17.75 -13.75
C HIS A 312 21.14 18.79 -12.62
N PRO A 313 22.35 19.13 -12.14
CA PRO A 313 22.56 20.39 -11.42
C PRO A 313 21.98 21.54 -12.25
N VAL A 314 21.41 22.57 -11.61
CA VAL A 314 20.82 23.75 -12.30
C VAL A 314 21.76 24.35 -13.36
N GLU A 315 23.07 24.20 -13.14
CA GLU A 315 24.15 24.66 -14.03
C GLU A 315 24.30 23.84 -15.34
N GLU A 316 23.69 22.66 -15.44
CA GLU A 316 23.76 21.72 -16.57
C GLU A 316 22.38 21.38 -17.18
N ALA A 317 21.29 21.98 -16.70
CA ALA A 317 19.96 21.77 -17.25
C ALA A 317 19.87 22.29 -18.71
N SER A 318 19.31 21.49 -19.63
CA SER A 318 19.10 21.90 -21.02
C SER A 318 18.00 22.95 -21.14
N ASP A 319 18.04 23.80 -22.18
CA ASP A 319 16.97 24.78 -22.51
C ASP A 319 15.56 24.15 -22.69
N ASP A 320 15.47 22.83 -22.89
CA ASP A 320 14.21 22.07 -22.98
C ASP A 320 13.74 21.45 -21.63
N GLY A 321 14.43 21.75 -20.52
CA GLY A 321 14.04 21.30 -19.18
C GLY A 321 12.91 22.14 -18.58
N ILE A 322 12.09 21.55 -17.72
CA ILE A 322 11.12 22.30 -16.91
C ILE A 322 11.80 22.66 -15.59
N ASP A 323 11.93 23.95 -15.31
CA ASP A 323 12.25 24.41 -13.97
C ASP A 323 11.04 24.13 -13.06
N LEU A 324 11.29 23.48 -11.92
CA LEU A 324 10.24 23.24 -10.94
C LEU A 324 9.70 24.57 -10.41
N ASP A 325 10.53 25.61 -10.33
CA ASP A 325 10.13 26.94 -9.87
C ASP A 325 9.11 27.59 -10.81
N ASP A 326 9.21 27.34 -12.13
CA ASP A 326 8.25 27.84 -13.14
C ASP A 326 6.85 27.20 -12.97
N LEU A 327 6.77 25.96 -12.48
CA LEU A 327 5.49 25.28 -12.18
C LEU A 327 4.78 25.88 -10.96
N PHE A 328 5.50 26.61 -10.11
CA PHE A 328 4.97 27.25 -8.92
C PHE A 328 4.67 28.76 -9.12
N GLU A 329 4.95 29.32 -10.31
CA GLU A 329 4.55 30.69 -10.62
C GLU A 329 3.03 30.78 -10.90
N PRO A 330 2.32 31.72 -10.27
CA PRO A 330 0.90 31.92 -10.56
C PRO A 330 0.74 32.37 -12.02
N SER A 331 -0.04 31.61 -12.80
CA SER A 331 -0.29 31.94 -14.21
C SER A 331 -0.83 33.36 -14.37
N SER A 332 -0.13 34.17 -15.15
CA SER A 332 -0.42 35.58 -15.45
C SER A 332 -1.62 35.80 -16.39
N GLU A 333 -2.46 34.79 -16.58
CA GLU A 333 -3.77 34.93 -17.26
C GLU A 333 -4.84 35.46 -16.30
N THR A 334 -4.52 36.54 -15.60
CA THR A 334 -5.50 37.56 -15.18
C THR A 334 -5.01 38.91 -15.69
N SER A 335 -4.88 39.03 -17.01
CA SER A 335 -4.63 40.30 -17.67
C SER A 335 -5.98 40.99 -17.95
N GLU A 336 -6.15 42.13 -17.28
CA GLU A 336 -6.83 43.34 -17.79
C GLU A 336 -8.36 43.28 -17.91
N VAL A 337 -9.05 43.55 -16.80
CA VAL A 337 -10.25 44.40 -16.89
C VAL A 337 -9.74 45.84 -16.79
N GLU A 338 -9.66 46.51 -17.94
CA GLU A 338 -9.41 47.95 -18.02
C GLU A 338 -10.35 48.70 -17.08
N GLU A 339 -9.77 49.49 -16.16
CA GLU A 339 -10.49 50.54 -15.42
C GLU A 339 -10.89 51.64 -16.40
N ASP A 340 -12.02 51.46 -17.08
CA ASP A 340 -12.65 52.54 -17.83
C ASP A 340 -13.32 53.50 -16.83
N THR A 341 -12.56 54.53 -16.49
CA THR A 341 -12.93 55.60 -15.56
C THR A 341 -13.95 56.52 -16.22
N LEU A 342 -15.24 56.25 -16.03
CA LEU A 342 -16.30 57.22 -16.32
C LEU A 342 -16.41 58.23 -15.18
N THR A 343 -15.79 59.40 -15.38
CA THR A 343 -16.09 60.62 -14.61
C THR A 343 -17.36 61.26 -15.16
N VAL A 344 -18.33 61.52 -14.27
CA VAL A 344 -19.48 62.40 -14.55
C VAL A 344 -19.41 63.56 -13.56
N GLN A 345 -19.46 64.78 -14.11
CA GLN A 345 -19.55 66.04 -13.38
C GLN A 345 -20.86 66.18 -12.59
#